data_AF-G3B2W7-F1
#
_entry.id   AF-G3B2W7-F1
#
_cell.length_a   1.000
_cell.length_b   1.000
_cell.length_c   1.000
_cell.angle_alpha   90.00
_cell.angle_beta   90.00
_cell.angle_gamma   90.00
#
_symmetry.space_group_name_H-M   'P 1'
#
loop_
_entity.id
_entity.type
_entity.pdbx_description
1 polymer ?
#
loop_
_entity_poly.entity_id
_entity_poly.type
_entity_poly.pdbx_seq_one_letter_code
_entity_poly.pdbx_strand_id
1 'polypeptide(L)'
;KITLVKGRIKECAKVQEGDDSPENPYDLLDELHILDFKLTKLITEINLVNFEELVELPSFLEKDCFDESFYKSGFKYHKMEEEEEEEEGEVKPAKKTLCEALSEREPSKRRIELIQFAISAGSVADNFNYSKSEIKIISLINSIKLQKVMNKLREHSRIMDTKIQELNWEVDFEKVFGTIITRKTAGSWKVRRWYFF
;
A
#
# COMPACT_ATOMS: atom_id res chain seq x y z
N LYS A 1 14.23 -1.41 15.35
CA LYS A 1 14.52 -1.44 16.81
C LYS A 1 13.60 -2.39 17.57
N ILE A 2 12.26 -2.27 17.48
CA ILE A 2 11.31 -3.22 18.11
C ILE A 2 11.63 -4.68 17.74
N THR A 3 11.89 -4.97 16.46
CA THR A 3 12.29 -6.31 15.99
C THR A 3 13.57 -6.83 16.65
N LEU A 4 14.55 -5.96 16.87
CA LEU A 4 15.81 -6.28 17.53
C LEU A 4 15.61 -6.59 19.02
N VAL A 5 14.83 -5.76 19.73
CA VAL A 5 14.49 -5.99 21.15
C VAL A 5 13.68 -7.28 21.31
N LYS A 6 12.74 -7.56 20.41
CA LYS A 6 12.03 -8.86 20.37
C LYS A 6 12.97 -10.05 20.20
N GLY A 7 14.03 -9.91 19.39
CA GLY A 7 15.09 -10.91 19.25
C GLY A 7 15.85 -11.14 20.55
N ARG A 8 16.34 -10.07 21.18
CA ARG A 8 17.06 -10.11 22.47
C ARG A 8 16.24 -10.72 23.60
N ILE A 9 14.96 -10.35 23.71
CA ILE A 9 14.03 -10.96 24.68
C ILE A 9 13.92 -12.46 24.45
N LYS A 10 13.83 -12.91 23.19
CA LYS A 10 13.73 -14.34 22.87
C LYS A 10 14.96 -15.12 23.33
N GLU A 11 16.14 -14.51 23.25
CA GLU A 11 17.42 -15.09 23.70
C GLU A 11 17.55 -15.08 25.23
N CYS A 12 17.11 -14.00 25.89
CA CYS A 12 17.23 -13.83 27.34
C CYS A 12 16.10 -14.48 28.16
N ALA A 13 14.98 -14.84 27.51
CA ALA A 13 13.80 -15.39 28.17
C ALA A 13 13.94 -16.86 28.60
N LYS A 14 14.97 -17.58 28.12
CA LYS A 14 15.22 -18.98 28.46
C LYS A 14 16.69 -19.20 28.72
N VAL A 15 17.03 -19.59 29.95
CA VAL A 15 18.38 -19.98 30.38
C VAL A 15 18.33 -21.40 30.94
N GLN A 16 19.47 -22.10 30.96
CA GLN A 16 19.56 -23.41 31.63
C GLN A 16 19.53 -23.22 33.15
N GLU A 17 19.16 -24.26 33.89
CA GLU A 17 19.16 -24.19 35.36
C GLU A 17 20.58 -23.90 35.86
N GLY A 18 20.74 -22.76 36.54
CA GLY A 18 22.02 -22.31 37.09
C GLY A 18 22.80 -21.32 36.21
N ASP A 19 22.34 -21.02 34.99
CA ASP A 19 22.90 -19.95 34.15
C ASP A 19 22.17 -18.62 34.40
N ASP A 20 22.95 -17.54 34.50
CA ASP A 20 22.41 -16.18 34.52
C ASP A 20 22.15 -15.68 33.10
N SER A 21 21.03 -14.97 32.93
CA SER A 21 20.73 -14.30 31.66
C SER A 21 21.71 -13.14 31.42
N PRO A 22 22.22 -12.93 30.19
CA PRO A 22 23.15 -11.85 29.91
C PRO A 22 22.53 -10.46 30.09
N GLU A 23 21.20 -10.35 30.00
CA GLU A 23 20.43 -9.13 30.18
C GLU A 23 19.15 -9.43 30.97
N ASN A 24 18.69 -8.49 31.78
CA ASN A 24 17.45 -8.65 32.52
C ASN A 24 16.25 -8.60 31.54
N PRO A 25 15.43 -9.66 31.44
CA PRO A 25 14.30 -9.69 30.53
C PRO A 25 13.23 -8.63 30.85
N TYR A 26 13.11 -8.20 32.11
CA TYR A 26 12.17 -7.15 32.50
C TYR A 26 12.58 -5.77 31.98
N ASP A 27 13.87 -5.44 32.00
CA ASP A 27 14.38 -4.17 31.45
C ASP A 27 14.14 -4.10 29.92
N LEU A 28 14.29 -5.25 29.23
CA LEU A 28 13.99 -5.35 27.80
C LEU A 28 12.48 -5.24 27.50
N LEU A 29 11.63 -5.77 28.38
CA LEU A 29 10.18 -5.61 28.27
C LEU A 29 9.76 -4.14 28.46
N ASP A 30 10.36 -3.45 29.43
CA ASP A 30 10.13 -2.02 29.63
C ASP A 30 10.60 -1.20 28.41
N GLU A 31 11.78 -1.51 27.87
CA GLU A 31 12.23 -0.90 26.61
C GLU A 31 11.22 -1.16 25.47
N LEU A 32 10.71 -2.38 25.35
CA LEU A 32 9.72 -2.73 24.34
C LEU A 32 8.42 -1.94 24.51
N HIS A 33 7.91 -1.80 25.73
CA HIS A 33 6.72 -1.02 26.04
C HIS A 33 6.90 0.47 25.69
N ILE A 34 8.07 1.04 26.02
CA ILE A 34 8.39 2.44 25.67
C ILE A 34 8.44 2.60 24.14
N LEU A 35 9.03 1.65 23.42
CA LEU A 35 9.10 1.69 21.96
C LEU A 35 7.73 1.55 21.31
N ASP A 36 6.88 0.66 21.82
CA ASP A 36 5.50 0.49 21.37
C ASP A 36 4.71 1.79 21.56
N PHE A 37 4.76 2.39 22.75
CA PHE A 37 4.11 3.67 23.02
C PHE A 37 4.58 4.78 22.07
N LYS A 38 5.89 4.88 21.84
CA LYS A 38 6.47 5.85 20.89
C LYS A 38 5.99 5.61 19.46
N LEU A 39 5.91 4.35 19.04
CA LEU A 39 5.41 3.97 17.71
C LEU A 39 3.93 4.33 17.57
N THR A 40 3.09 3.96 18.54
CA THR A 40 1.66 4.29 18.56
C THR A 40 1.46 5.79 18.47
N LYS A 41 2.20 6.56 19.29
CA LYS A 41 2.16 8.03 19.24
C LYS A 41 2.49 8.53 17.83
N LEU A 42 3.62 8.12 17.26
CA LEU A 42 4.03 8.57 15.93
C LEU A 42 2.99 8.22 14.84
N ILE A 43 2.43 7.01 14.88
CA ILE A 43 1.36 6.58 13.95
C ILE A 43 0.16 7.53 14.05
N THR A 44 -0.27 7.86 15.27
CA THR A 44 -1.41 8.76 15.45
C THR A 44 -1.13 10.17 14.94
N GLU A 45 0.07 10.70 15.18
CA GLU A 45 0.46 12.03 14.74
C GLU A 45 0.56 12.11 13.21
N ILE A 46 1.18 11.10 12.57
CA ILE A 46 1.24 10.97 11.11
C ILE A 46 -0.16 10.89 10.51
N ASN A 47 -1.02 10.05 11.05
CA ASN A 47 -2.38 9.91 10.51
C ASN A 47 -3.15 11.23 10.59
N LEU A 48 -2.99 12.00 11.67
CA LEU A 48 -3.63 13.31 11.78
C LEU A 48 -3.16 14.28 10.70
N VAL A 49 -1.87 14.35 10.43
CA VAL A 49 -1.31 15.19 9.36
C VAL A 49 -1.79 14.70 7.99
N ASN A 50 -1.78 13.39 7.75
CA ASN A 50 -2.25 12.80 6.48
C ASN A 50 -3.73 13.08 6.17
N PHE A 51 -4.56 13.29 7.20
CA PHE A 51 -5.97 13.67 7.01
C PHE A 51 -6.16 15.14 6.62
N GLU A 52 -5.20 16.01 6.95
CA GLU A 52 -5.34 17.46 6.79
C GLU A 52 -4.62 17.98 5.54
N GLU A 53 -3.53 17.31 5.13
CA GLU A 53 -2.76 17.67 3.96
C GLU A 53 -3.39 17.18 2.64
N LEU A 54 -3.29 18.02 1.61
CA LEU A 54 -3.84 17.76 0.28
C LEU A 54 -2.74 17.44 -0.72
N VAL A 55 -2.98 16.44 -1.56
CA VAL A 55 -2.12 15.99 -2.65
C VAL A 55 -2.84 16.27 -3.97
N GLU A 56 -2.11 16.83 -4.93
CA GLU A 56 -2.56 16.87 -6.33
C GLU A 56 -2.11 15.59 -7.03
N LEU A 57 -3.08 14.74 -7.39
CA LEU A 57 -2.83 13.53 -8.16
C LEU A 57 -3.40 13.65 -9.58
N PRO A 58 -2.73 13.03 -10.58
CA PRO A 58 -3.39 12.81 -11.86
C PRO A 58 -4.65 11.97 -11.60
N SER A 59 -5.80 12.36 -12.17
CA SER A 59 -7.00 11.54 -11.98
C SER A 59 -6.76 10.20 -12.68
N PHE A 60 -6.96 9.13 -11.91
CA PHE A 60 -6.85 7.77 -12.39
C PHE A 60 -8.27 7.27 -12.62
N LEU A 61 -8.65 7.06 -13.88
CA LEU A 61 -9.89 6.36 -14.16
C LEU A 61 -9.59 4.87 -13.99
N GLU A 62 -10.25 4.20 -13.03
CA GLU A 62 -10.16 2.73 -12.92
C GLU A 62 -10.52 2.02 -14.24
N LYS A 63 -11.27 2.70 -15.10
CA LYS A 63 -11.60 2.29 -16.48
C LYS A 63 -10.36 2.10 -17.36
N ASP A 64 -9.28 2.85 -17.14
CA ASP A 64 -8.06 2.78 -17.98
C ASP A 64 -7.27 1.47 -17.79
N CYS A 65 -7.58 0.72 -16.72
CA CYS A 65 -6.92 -0.53 -16.36
C CYS A 65 -7.83 -1.76 -16.42
N PHE A 66 -9.14 -1.57 -16.34
CA PHE A 66 -10.11 -2.65 -16.32
C PHE A 66 -11.38 -2.26 -17.08
N ASP A 67 -11.46 -2.61 -18.36
CA ASP A 67 -12.78 -2.78 -18.96
C ASP A 67 -13.42 -4.06 -18.38
N GLU A 68 -14.67 -3.98 -17.91
CA GLU A 68 -15.43 -5.16 -17.49
C GLU A 68 -15.59 -6.20 -18.62
N SER A 69 -15.29 -5.80 -19.86
CA SER A 69 -15.18 -6.69 -21.03
C SER A 69 -13.97 -7.63 -20.99
N PHE A 70 -12.90 -7.33 -20.22
CA PHE A 70 -11.66 -8.14 -20.17
C PHE A 70 -11.88 -9.57 -19.65
N TYR A 71 -12.84 -9.78 -18.75
CA TYR A 71 -13.12 -11.09 -18.14
C TYR A 71 -14.38 -11.77 -18.69
N LYS A 72 -15.17 -11.06 -19.50
CA LYS A 72 -16.29 -11.66 -20.24
C LYS A 72 -15.81 -12.18 -21.59
N SER A 73 -14.95 -13.20 -21.57
CA SER A 73 -14.89 -14.14 -22.68
C SER A 73 -15.42 -15.46 -22.19
N GLY A 74 -16.70 -15.72 -22.46
CA GLY A 74 -17.19 -17.09 -22.51
C GLY A 74 -16.37 -17.81 -23.58
N PHE A 75 -15.49 -18.72 -23.14
CA PHE A 75 -14.75 -19.71 -23.93
C PHE A 75 -14.94 -19.61 -25.45
N LYS A 76 -14.26 -18.64 -26.09
CA LYS A 76 -14.06 -18.64 -27.54
C LYS A 76 -12.71 -18.04 -27.84
N TYR A 77 -11.86 -18.85 -28.49
CA TYR A 77 -10.64 -18.41 -29.15
C TYR A 77 -10.98 -17.24 -30.08
N HIS A 78 -10.67 -16.01 -29.66
CA HIS A 78 -10.66 -14.87 -30.56
C HIS A 78 -9.24 -14.75 -31.13
N LYS A 79 -9.16 -14.86 -32.47
CA LYS A 79 -8.06 -14.28 -33.24
C LYS A 79 -7.91 -12.83 -32.82
N MET A 80 -6.67 -12.36 -32.75
CA MET A 80 -6.34 -10.96 -32.49
C MET A 80 -7.06 -10.09 -33.53
N GLU A 81 -8.06 -9.35 -33.08
CA GLU A 81 -8.57 -8.18 -33.77
C GLU A 81 -8.02 -6.95 -33.04
N GLU A 82 -7.59 -5.98 -33.84
CA GLU A 82 -7.01 -4.71 -33.42
C GLU A 82 -8.08 -3.91 -32.68
N GLU A 83 -7.84 -3.63 -31.40
CA GLU A 83 -8.68 -2.73 -30.59
C GLU A 83 -8.19 -1.30 -30.80
N GLU A 84 -9.08 -0.43 -31.29
CA GLU A 84 -8.85 0.99 -31.55
C GLU A 84 -8.48 1.73 -30.25
N GLU A 85 -7.46 2.60 -30.34
CA GLU A 85 -7.02 3.46 -29.24
C GLU A 85 -8.08 4.54 -29.00
N GLU A 86 -8.83 4.44 -27.89
CA GLU A 86 -9.68 5.54 -27.42
C GLU A 86 -8.79 6.70 -26.95
N GLU A 87 -9.05 7.91 -27.50
CA GLU A 87 -8.30 9.13 -27.19
C GLU A 87 -8.36 9.48 -25.70
N GLU A 88 -7.18 9.55 -25.07
CA GLU A 88 -6.98 9.98 -23.68
C GLU A 88 -7.40 11.45 -23.52
N GLY A 89 -8.65 11.69 -23.13
CA GLY A 89 -9.14 13.02 -22.79
C GLY A 89 -8.37 13.59 -21.59
N GLU A 90 -7.94 14.86 -21.70
CA GLU A 90 -7.17 15.56 -20.67
C GLU A 90 -7.80 15.44 -19.28
N VAL A 91 -7.15 14.64 -18.43
CA VAL A 91 -7.63 14.34 -17.10
C VAL A 91 -7.19 15.45 -16.14
N LYS A 92 -8.15 16.26 -15.69
CA LYS A 92 -7.89 17.35 -14.72
C LYS A 92 -7.37 16.79 -13.39
N PRO A 93 -6.31 17.37 -12.80
CA PRO A 93 -5.80 16.92 -11.51
C PRO A 93 -6.82 17.18 -10.40
N ALA A 94 -7.08 16.15 -9.59
CA ALA A 94 -8.00 16.25 -8.46
C ALA A 94 -7.19 16.45 -7.17
N LYS A 95 -7.58 17.45 -6.37
CA LYS A 95 -7.07 17.62 -5.00
C LYS A 95 -7.74 16.59 -4.11
N LYS A 96 -6.95 15.69 -3.53
CA LYS A 96 -7.40 14.67 -2.57
C LYS A 96 -6.62 14.80 -1.28
N THR A 97 -7.14 14.29 -0.18
CA THR A 97 -6.34 14.18 1.05
C THR A 97 -5.22 13.17 0.86
N LEU A 98 -4.11 13.32 1.61
CA LEU A 98 -3.04 12.33 1.58
C LEU A 98 -3.53 10.94 2.03
N CYS A 99 -4.49 10.88 2.95
CA CYS A 99 -5.13 9.62 3.35
C CYS A 99 -5.90 8.94 2.20
N GLU A 100 -6.63 9.70 1.39
CA GLU A 100 -7.31 9.18 0.19
C GLU A 100 -6.30 8.69 -0.84
N ALA A 101 -5.24 9.47 -1.10
CA ALA A 101 -4.15 9.09 -1.99
C ALA A 101 -3.47 7.77 -1.57
N LEU A 102 -3.19 7.60 -0.27
CA LEU A 102 -2.63 6.36 0.27
C LEU A 102 -3.59 5.19 0.09
N SER A 103 -4.90 5.43 0.29
CA SER A 103 -5.94 4.41 0.14
C SER A 103 -6.11 3.95 -1.31
N GLU A 104 -5.81 4.79 -2.31
CA GLU A 104 -5.79 4.44 -3.74
C GLU A 104 -4.50 3.71 -4.17
N ARG A 105 -3.38 4.05 -3.52
CA ARG A 105 -2.09 3.40 -3.76
C ARG A 105 -2.07 1.93 -3.30
N GLU A 106 -2.55 1.65 -2.09
CA GLU A 106 -2.49 0.30 -1.50
C GLU A 106 -3.14 -0.81 -2.37
N PRO A 107 -4.36 -0.64 -2.93
CA PRO A 107 -4.92 -1.65 -3.82
C PRO A 107 -4.15 -1.79 -5.12
N SER A 108 -3.48 -0.75 -5.61
CA SER A 108 -2.68 -0.83 -6.84
C SER A 108 -1.53 -1.81 -6.70
N LYS A 109 -0.81 -1.82 -5.57
CA LYS A 109 0.26 -2.80 -5.27
C LYS A 109 -0.29 -4.22 -5.23
N ARG A 110 -1.41 -4.43 -4.52
CA ARG A 110 -2.10 -5.73 -4.45
C ARG A 110 -2.57 -6.22 -5.82
N ARG A 111 -3.15 -5.33 -6.63
CA ARG A 111 -3.58 -5.63 -8.01
C ARG A 111 -2.41 -6.07 -8.88
N ILE A 112 -1.27 -5.39 -8.77
CA ILE A 112 -0.04 -5.75 -9.47
C ILE A 112 0.42 -7.18 -9.06
N GLU A 113 0.39 -7.50 -7.77
CA GLU A 113 0.73 -8.85 -7.28
C GLU A 113 -0.23 -9.93 -7.83
N LEU A 114 -1.53 -9.66 -7.83
CA LEU A 114 -2.54 -10.58 -8.38
C LEU A 114 -2.35 -10.83 -9.88
N ILE A 115 -2.05 -9.78 -10.65
CA ILE A 115 -1.80 -9.90 -12.09
C ILE A 115 -0.50 -10.68 -12.33
N GLN A 116 0.55 -10.45 -11.54
CA GLN A 116 1.79 -11.25 -11.61
C GLN A 116 1.53 -12.73 -11.35
N PHE A 117 0.73 -13.02 -10.32
CA PHE A 117 0.32 -14.39 -10.02
C PHE A 117 -0.41 -15.02 -11.20
N ALA A 118 -1.38 -14.33 -11.80
CA ALA A 118 -2.12 -14.82 -12.96
C ALA A 118 -1.21 -15.09 -14.18
N ILE A 119 -0.25 -14.20 -14.46
CA ILE A 119 0.74 -14.40 -15.52
C ILE A 119 1.61 -15.64 -15.22
N SER A 120 2.10 -15.77 -13.98
CA SER A 120 2.93 -16.92 -13.59
C SER A 120 2.20 -18.25 -13.73
N ALA A 121 0.93 -18.32 -13.34
CA ALA A 121 0.10 -19.51 -13.50
C ALA A 121 -0.11 -19.86 -14.97
N GLY A 122 -0.23 -18.85 -15.84
CA GLY A 122 -0.32 -19.02 -17.28
C GLY A 122 0.97 -19.52 -17.94
N SER A 123 2.14 -19.11 -17.45
CA SER A 123 3.44 -19.50 -18.01
C SER A 123 3.91 -20.90 -17.61
N VAL A 124 3.45 -21.45 -16.47
CA VAL A 124 3.81 -22.81 -16.04
C VAL A 124 3.39 -23.88 -17.07
N ALA A 125 2.36 -23.62 -17.87
CA ALA A 125 1.95 -24.49 -18.97
C ALA A 125 3.03 -24.68 -20.06
N ASP A 126 3.93 -23.71 -20.26
CA ASP A 126 4.95 -23.74 -21.33
C ASP A 126 6.17 -24.63 -20.96
N ASN A 127 6.37 -24.96 -19.69
CA ASN A 127 7.54 -25.70 -19.20
C ASN A 127 7.44 -27.23 -19.33
N PHE A 128 6.30 -27.77 -19.79
CA PHE A 128 6.08 -29.23 -19.92
C PHE A 128 6.63 -29.85 -21.21
N ASN A 129 7.49 -29.14 -21.95
CA ASN A 129 8.11 -29.60 -23.20
C ASN A 129 9.10 -30.79 -23.07
N TYR A 130 9.23 -31.41 -21.89
CA TYR A 130 10.19 -32.50 -21.65
C TYR A 130 9.57 -33.88 -21.36
N SER A 131 8.25 -34.02 -21.29
CA SER A 131 7.61 -35.33 -21.12
C SER A 131 6.95 -35.79 -22.41
N LYS A 132 7.26 -37.02 -22.84
CA LYS A 132 6.75 -37.70 -24.05
C LYS A 132 5.25 -38.04 -24.00
N SER A 133 4.48 -37.36 -23.15
CA SER A 133 3.02 -37.45 -23.08
C SER A 133 2.43 -36.44 -24.06
N GLU A 134 1.74 -36.93 -25.10
CA GLU A 134 1.23 -36.24 -26.30
C GLU A 134 0.21 -35.09 -26.06
N ILE A 135 0.00 -34.65 -24.83
CA ILE A 135 -1.02 -33.65 -24.50
C ILE A 135 -0.38 -32.27 -24.41
N LYS A 136 -0.62 -31.44 -25.43
CA LYS A 136 -0.23 -30.02 -25.46
C LYS A 136 -1.03 -29.24 -24.42
N ILE A 137 -0.36 -28.71 -23.41
CA ILE A 137 -0.97 -27.81 -22.42
C ILE A 137 -0.96 -26.40 -23.01
N ILE A 138 -2.14 -25.77 -23.10
CA ILE A 138 -2.29 -24.41 -23.63
C ILE A 138 -2.79 -23.54 -22.48
N SER A 139 -2.15 -22.39 -22.28
CA SER A 139 -2.62 -21.38 -21.33
C SER A 139 -3.85 -20.67 -21.87
N LEU A 140 -4.91 -20.59 -21.06
CA LEU A 140 -6.15 -19.87 -21.37
C LEU A 140 -6.04 -18.36 -21.11
N ILE A 141 -4.97 -17.92 -20.46
CA ILE A 141 -4.78 -16.55 -20.01
C ILE A 141 -3.96 -15.79 -21.05
N ASN A 142 -4.46 -14.64 -21.51
CA ASN A 142 -3.70 -13.76 -22.38
C ASN A 142 -2.63 -12.99 -21.58
N SER A 143 -1.40 -13.49 -21.59
CA SER A 143 -0.26 -12.91 -20.87
C SER A 143 0.11 -11.51 -21.36
N ILE A 144 -0.03 -11.24 -22.67
CA ILE A 144 0.34 -9.96 -23.28
C ILE A 144 -0.60 -8.84 -22.81
N LYS A 145 -1.93 -9.09 -22.83
CA LYS A 145 -2.91 -8.11 -22.35
C LYS A 145 -2.73 -7.82 -20.85
N LEU A 146 -2.55 -8.86 -20.02
CA LEU A 146 -2.29 -8.69 -18.59
C LEU A 146 -0.98 -7.94 -18.29
N GLN A 147 0.06 -8.18 -19.10
CA GLN A 147 1.34 -7.48 -18.98
C GLN A 147 1.18 -5.98 -19.27
N LYS A 148 0.38 -5.60 -20.28
CA LYS A 148 0.05 -4.19 -20.56
C LYS A 148 -0.64 -3.51 -19.38
N VAL A 149 -1.68 -4.14 -18.82
CA VAL A 149 -2.40 -3.64 -17.64
C VAL A 149 -1.45 -3.51 -16.44
N MET A 150 -0.61 -4.51 -16.21
CA MET A 150 0.38 -4.46 -15.13
C MET A 150 1.38 -3.31 -15.30
N ASN A 151 1.84 -3.04 -16.53
CA ASN A 151 2.77 -1.94 -16.79
C ASN A 151 2.12 -0.57 -16.52
N LYS A 152 0.88 -0.35 -16.97
CA LYS A 152 0.11 0.88 -16.66
C LYS A 152 -0.08 1.07 -15.15
N LEU A 153 -0.47 0.01 -14.43
CA LEU A 153 -0.62 0.07 -12.97
C LEU A 153 0.70 0.38 -12.25
N ARG A 154 1.82 -0.16 -12.73
CA ARG A 154 3.16 0.12 -12.18
C ARG A 154 3.57 1.57 -12.41
N GLU A 155 3.30 2.11 -13.58
CA GLU A 155 3.55 3.51 -13.91
C GLU A 155 2.75 4.42 -12.98
N HIS A 156 1.44 4.20 -12.87
CA HIS A 156 0.59 4.99 -12.00
C HIS A 156 1.02 4.92 -10.52
N SER A 157 1.35 3.73 -10.02
CA SER A 157 1.87 3.56 -8.66
C SER A 157 3.16 4.34 -8.42
N ARG A 158 4.06 4.43 -9.42
CA ARG A 158 5.30 5.20 -9.32
C ARG A 158 5.03 6.69 -9.25
N ILE A 159 4.12 7.19 -10.09
CA ILE A 159 3.74 8.62 -10.10
C ILE A 159 3.16 9.02 -8.75
N MET A 160 2.21 8.23 -8.22
CA MET A 160 1.65 8.46 -6.89
C MET A 160 2.72 8.41 -5.80
N ASP A 161 3.61 7.42 -5.82
CA ASP A 161 4.69 7.32 -4.83
C ASP A 161 5.60 8.56 -4.87
N THR A 162 6.02 9.01 -6.05
CA THR A 162 6.83 10.22 -6.20
C THR A 162 6.12 11.45 -5.64
N LYS A 163 4.83 11.65 -5.97
CA LYS A 163 4.04 12.79 -5.48
C LYS A 163 3.87 12.77 -3.96
N ILE A 164 3.62 11.59 -3.40
CA ILE A 164 3.53 11.41 -1.95
C ILE A 164 4.89 11.72 -1.29
N GLN A 165 6.02 11.30 -1.88
CA GLN A 165 7.34 11.62 -1.34
C GLN A 165 7.69 13.11 -1.46
N GLU A 166 7.34 13.75 -2.57
CA GLU A 166 7.50 15.20 -2.76
C GLU A 166 6.78 15.96 -1.63
N LEU A 167 5.52 15.60 -1.35
CA LEU A 167 4.75 16.24 -0.27
C LEU A 167 5.29 15.91 1.12
N ASN A 168 5.73 14.67 1.36
CA ASN A 168 6.39 14.32 2.62
C ASN A 168 7.66 15.16 2.87
N TRP A 169 8.32 15.66 1.83
CA TRP A 169 9.49 16.54 1.96
C TRP A 169 9.13 18.02 2.08
N GLU A 170 8.01 18.45 1.49
CA GLU A 170 7.55 19.85 1.58
C GLU A 170 6.85 20.16 2.91
N VAL A 171 6.15 19.17 3.48
CA VAL A 171 5.36 19.34 4.69
C VAL A 171 6.25 19.46 5.93
N ASP A 172 6.18 20.62 6.57
CA ASP A 172 6.74 20.84 7.91
C ASP A 172 5.80 20.22 8.97
N PHE A 173 6.16 19.02 9.40
CA PHE A 173 5.37 18.21 10.34
C PHE A 173 5.06 18.95 11.65
N GLU A 174 6.05 19.60 12.26
CA GLU A 174 5.88 20.23 13.58
C GLU A 174 4.89 21.40 13.51
N LYS A 175 4.98 22.19 12.43
CA LYS A 175 4.11 23.33 12.19
C LYS A 175 2.66 22.90 11.94
N VAL A 176 2.46 21.90 11.08
CA VAL A 176 1.12 21.39 10.77
C VAL A 176 0.51 20.78 12.02
N PHE A 177 1.22 19.86 12.67
CA PHE A 177 0.74 19.19 13.87
C PHE A 177 0.41 20.17 15.02
N GLY A 178 1.25 21.19 15.23
CA GLY A 178 0.96 22.27 16.19
C GLY A 178 -0.33 23.03 15.88
N THR A 179 -0.60 23.27 14.60
CA THR A 179 -1.86 23.89 14.15
C THR A 179 -3.07 22.99 14.43
N ILE A 180 -2.94 21.68 14.24
CA ILE A 180 -4.00 20.70 14.53
C ILE A 180 -4.33 20.67 16.02
N ILE A 181 -3.31 20.61 16.89
CA ILE A 181 -3.49 20.58 18.34
C ILE A 181 -4.16 21.86 18.83
N THR A 182 -3.71 23.03 18.37
CA THR A 182 -4.29 24.32 18.78
C THR A 182 -5.76 24.43 18.38
N ARG A 183 -6.14 23.96 17.18
CA ARG A 183 -7.55 23.88 16.76
C ARG A 183 -8.39 22.94 17.64
N LYS A 184 -7.88 21.73 17.92
CA LYS A 184 -8.60 20.74 18.75
C LYS A 184 -8.75 21.18 20.21
N THR A 185 -7.73 21.81 20.78
CA THR A 185 -7.77 22.35 22.16
C THR A 185 -8.69 23.57 22.28
N ALA A 186 -8.72 24.46 21.29
CA ALA A 186 -9.65 25.59 21.23
C ALA A 186 -11.12 25.15 21.11
N GLY A 187 -11.40 24.07 20.36
CA GLY A 187 -12.73 23.46 20.27
C GLY A 187 -13.20 22.86 21.61
N SER A 188 -12.30 22.16 22.31
CA SER A 188 -12.58 21.58 23.64
C SER A 188 -12.90 22.65 24.70
N TRP A 189 -12.20 23.79 24.66
CA TRP A 189 -12.48 24.94 25.53
C TRP A 189 -13.85 25.60 25.26
N LYS A 190 -14.27 25.70 23.99
CA LYS A 190 -15.60 26.22 23.65
C LYS A 190 -16.73 25.31 24.14
N VAL A 191 -16.58 24.00 24.00
CA VAL A 191 -17.59 23.04 24.48
C VAL A 191 -17.71 23.09 26.00
N ARG A 192 -16.59 23.13 26.74
CA ARG A 192 -16.62 23.27 28.21
C ARG A 192 -17.26 24.56 28.69
N ARG A 193 -17.14 25.66 27.94
CA ARG A 193 -17.76 26.94 28.29
C ARG A 193 -19.29 26.96 28.13
N TRP A 194 -19.87 26.06 27.33
CA TRP A 194 -21.32 25.90 27.21
C TRP A 194 -21.95 25.10 28.34
N TYR A 195 -21.19 24.29 29.08
CA TYR A 195 -21.69 23.51 30.22
C TYR A 195 -21.69 24.30 31.55
N PHE A 196 -21.34 25.58 31.53
CA PHE A 196 -21.22 26.44 32.73
C PHE A 196 -22.06 27.72 32.66
N PHE A 197 -23.02 27.81 31.74
CA PHE A 197 -24.03 28.88 31.68
C PHE A 197 -25.44 28.32 31.72
#